data_AF-A0A4V1P6G9-F1
#
_entry.id   AF-A0A4V1P6G9-F1
#
_cell.length_a   1.000
_cell.length_b   1.000
_cell.length_c   1.000
_cell.angle_alpha   90.00
_cell.angle_beta   90.00
_cell.angle_gamma   90.00
#
_symmetry.space_group_name_H-M   'P 1'
#
loop_
_entity.id
_entity.type
_entity.pdbx_description
1 polymer ?
#
loop_
_entity_poly.entity_id
_entity_poly.type
_entity_poly.pdbx_seq_one_letter_code
_entity_poly.pdbx_strand_id
1 'polypeptide(L)'
;MNGLTRLIAGTAITLFACGLVMAEPLTLAIAKAAIVSDQASGQRALNLKMTPDSAKAFADFTKANVGKVVDLSVDGAVVASPRLVEPILGGEVMLSGAFAAGELQRLAERISAGGAKVTVEVKAEQPL
;
A
#
# COMPACT_ATOMS: atom_id res chain seq x y z
N MET A 1 -60.40 21.01 -28.99
CA MET A 1 -59.36 20.34 -29.81
C MET A 1 -58.14 21.27 -29.81
N ASN A 2 -57.42 21.41 -28.70
CA ASN A 2 -56.42 20.50 -28.10
C ASN A 2 -55.13 20.48 -28.93
N GLY A 3 -54.15 21.30 -28.55
CA GLY A 3 -52.78 21.25 -29.04
C GLY A 3 -51.83 21.76 -27.97
N LEU A 4 -51.55 20.91 -26.97
CA LEU A 4 -50.68 21.17 -25.84
C LEU A 4 -49.26 21.57 -26.28
N THR A 5 -48.82 22.77 -25.91
CA THR A 5 -47.41 23.14 -25.85
C THR A 5 -46.73 22.33 -24.74
N ARG A 6 -45.84 21.40 -25.10
CA ARG A 6 -44.98 20.69 -24.13
C ARG A 6 -43.54 21.15 -24.32
N LEU A 7 -43.17 22.19 -23.58
CA LEU A 7 -41.79 22.56 -23.34
C LEU A 7 -41.37 21.89 -22.03
N ILE A 8 -40.53 20.86 -22.10
CA ILE A 8 -39.73 20.45 -20.94
C ILE A 8 -38.31 20.27 -21.46
N ALA A 9 -37.49 21.28 -21.20
CA ALA A 9 -36.06 21.26 -21.41
C ALA A 9 -35.47 20.10 -20.62
N GLY A 10 -34.94 19.10 -21.33
CA GLY A 10 -34.18 18.02 -20.73
C GLY A 10 -32.79 18.52 -20.40
N THR A 11 -32.60 19.13 -19.23
CA THR A 11 -31.28 19.38 -18.69
C THR A 11 -30.69 18.04 -18.29
N ALA A 12 -29.92 17.43 -19.18
CA ALA A 12 -29.06 16.32 -18.83
C ALA A 12 -28.01 16.87 -17.86
N ILE A 13 -28.24 16.70 -16.56
CA ILE A 13 -27.20 16.85 -15.54
C ILE A 13 -26.25 15.68 -15.77
N THR A 14 -25.25 15.89 -16.61
CA THR A 14 -24.09 15.01 -16.69
C THR A 14 -23.36 15.19 -15.38
N LEU A 15 -23.71 14.36 -14.39
CA LEU A 15 -22.88 14.08 -13.23
C LEU A 15 -21.61 13.45 -13.77
N PHE A 16 -20.65 14.29 -14.14
CA PHE A 16 -19.27 13.91 -14.28
C PHE A 16 -18.79 13.64 -12.86
N ALA A 17 -19.07 12.43 -12.37
CA ALA A 17 -18.37 11.90 -11.21
C ALA A 17 -16.90 11.91 -11.62
N CYS A 18 -16.17 12.93 -11.16
CA CYS A 18 -14.74 12.98 -11.23
C CYS A 18 -14.25 11.73 -10.50
N GLY A 19 -13.97 10.68 -11.28
CA GLY A 19 -13.43 9.43 -10.78
C GLY A 19 -12.03 9.70 -10.27
N LEU A 20 -11.91 10.12 -9.02
CA LEU A 20 -10.67 9.98 -8.29
C LEU A 20 -10.52 8.47 -8.05
N VAL A 21 -10.02 7.76 -9.07
CA VAL A 21 -9.40 6.45 -8.88
C VAL A 21 -8.17 6.73 -8.02
N MET A 22 -8.38 6.76 -6.72
CA MET A 22 -7.32 6.57 -5.75
C MET A 22 -6.83 5.15 -6.00
N ALA A 23 -5.53 4.98 -6.26
CA ALA A 23 -4.97 3.65 -6.43
C ALA A 23 -5.32 2.82 -5.19
N GLU A 24 -6.07 1.73 -5.38
CA GLU A 24 -6.48 0.90 -4.25
C GLU A 24 -5.24 0.27 -3.60
N PRO A 25 -5.12 0.33 -2.26
CA PRO A 25 -3.97 -0.26 -1.57
C PRO A 25 -3.95 -1.78 -1.76
N LEU A 26 -2.85 -2.31 -2.27
CA LEU A 26 -2.63 -3.75 -2.36
C LEU A 26 -2.43 -4.31 -0.96
N THR A 27 -3.31 -5.23 -0.55
CA THR A 27 -3.17 -5.94 0.73
C THR A 27 -2.18 -7.09 0.59
N LEU A 28 -1.25 -7.19 1.54
CA LEU A 28 -0.18 -8.18 1.57
C LEU A 28 -0.48 -9.25 2.63
N ALA A 29 -0.52 -10.51 2.20
CA ALA A 29 -0.62 -11.64 3.12
C ALA A 29 0.78 -12.02 3.60
N ILE A 30 1.03 -11.89 4.90
CA ILE A 30 2.33 -12.16 5.51
C ILE A 30 2.35 -13.57 6.08
N ALA A 31 3.25 -14.41 5.56
CA ALA A 31 3.49 -15.77 6.06
C ALA A 31 4.37 -15.79 7.31
N LYS A 32 5.31 -14.83 7.43
CA LYS A 32 6.21 -14.74 8.59
C LYS A 32 6.70 -13.31 8.80
N ALA A 33 6.73 -12.85 10.04
CA ALA A 33 7.39 -11.62 10.45
C ALA A 33 8.46 -11.95 11.49
N ALA A 34 9.69 -11.52 11.28
CA ALA A 34 10.81 -11.83 12.17
C ALA A 34 11.76 -10.65 12.30
N ILE A 35 12.23 -10.40 13.53
CA ILE A 35 13.26 -9.38 13.74
C ILE A 35 14.61 -9.97 13.37
N VAL A 36 15.33 -9.25 12.53
CA VAL A 36 16.67 -9.58 12.04
C VAL A 36 17.62 -8.43 12.35
N SER A 37 18.92 -8.69 12.34
CA SER A 37 19.92 -7.62 12.35
C SER A 37 20.22 -7.23 10.91
N ASP A 38 19.97 -5.98 10.56
CA ASP A 38 20.40 -5.41 9.30
C ASP A 38 21.93 -5.26 9.34
N GLN A 39 22.61 -6.01 8.48
CA GLN A 39 24.07 -6.07 8.46
C GLN A 39 24.69 -4.74 7.96
N ALA A 40 23.95 -3.96 7.18
CA ALA A 40 24.46 -2.71 6.62
C ALA A 40 24.47 -1.59 7.68
N SER A 41 23.42 -1.53 8.50
CA SER A 41 23.26 -0.48 9.52
C SER A 41 23.67 -0.92 10.94
N GLY A 42 23.79 -2.23 11.17
CA GLY A 42 23.94 -2.81 12.51
C GLY A 42 22.70 -2.69 13.39
N GLN A 43 21.59 -2.19 12.84
CA GLN A 43 20.34 -1.97 13.56
C GLN A 43 19.41 -3.17 13.45
N ARG A 44 18.45 -3.28 14.37
CA ARG A 44 17.38 -4.26 14.27
C ARG A 44 16.40 -3.83 13.17
N ALA A 45 16.01 -4.77 12.34
CA ALA A 45 15.04 -4.59 11.27
C ALA A 45 13.96 -5.67 11.34
N LEU A 46 12.80 -5.42 10.75
CA LEU A 46 11.72 -6.40 10.65
C LEU A 46 11.70 -6.99 9.23
N ASN A 47 12.01 -8.27 9.11
CA ASN A 47 11.83 -9.00 7.86
C ASN A 47 10.40 -9.52 7.77
N LEU A 48 9.71 -9.17 6.69
CA LEU A 48 8.37 -9.63 6.36
C LEU A 48 8.44 -10.56 5.15
N LYS A 49 8.03 -11.81 5.33
CA LYS A 49 7.91 -12.79 4.27
C LYS A 49 6.45 -12.96 3.89
N MET A 50 6.15 -12.76 2.62
CA MET A 50 4.81 -12.88 2.06
C MET A 50 4.45 -14.34 1.77
N THR A 51 3.15 -14.63 1.67
CA THR A 51 2.68 -15.87 1.03
C THR A 51 3.01 -15.87 -0.47
N PRO A 52 3.08 -17.03 -1.14
CA PRO A 52 3.41 -17.09 -2.56
C PRO A 52 2.51 -16.23 -3.46
N ASP A 53 1.20 -16.25 -3.22
CA ASP A 53 0.23 -15.46 -4.00
C ASP A 53 0.44 -13.96 -3.80
N SER A 54 0.66 -13.54 -2.55
CA SER A 54 0.92 -12.15 -2.22
C SER A 54 2.29 -11.68 -2.74
N ALA A 55 3.30 -12.56 -2.73
CA ALA A 55 4.61 -12.27 -3.30
C ALA A 55 4.51 -12.02 -4.81
N LYS A 56 3.71 -12.81 -5.53
CA LYS A 56 3.44 -12.59 -6.95
C LYS A 56 2.72 -11.27 -7.19
N ALA A 57 1.66 -10.99 -6.45
CA ALA A 57 0.92 -9.72 -6.58
C ALA A 57 1.82 -8.52 -6.28
N PHE A 58 2.68 -8.62 -5.27
CA PHE A 58 3.64 -7.58 -4.93
C PHE A 58 4.73 -7.39 -5.99
N ALA A 59 5.21 -8.48 -6.59
CA ALA A 59 6.15 -8.42 -7.72
C ALA A 59 5.53 -7.69 -8.92
N ASP A 60 4.29 -8.03 -9.28
CA ASP A 60 3.57 -7.38 -10.38
C ASP A 60 3.32 -5.88 -10.07
N PHE A 61 2.95 -5.56 -8.82
CA PHE A 61 2.78 -4.19 -8.35
C PHE A 61 4.09 -3.38 -8.42
N THR A 62 5.19 -3.91 -7.88
CA THR A 62 6.47 -3.17 -7.84
C THR A 62 7.03 -2.97 -9.24
N LYS A 63 6.88 -3.96 -10.14
CA LYS A 63 7.28 -3.85 -11.55
C LYS A 63 6.57 -2.70 -12.27
N ALA A 64 5.28 -2.47 -11.99
CA ALA A 64 4.51 -1.39 -12.59
C ALA A 64 4.81 0.00 -12.00
N ASN A 65 5.50 0.06 -10.86
CA ASN A 65 5.67 1.28 -10.07
C ASN A 65 7.14 1.62 -9.75
N VAL A 66 8.08 1.04 -10.48
CA VAL A 66 9.50 1.44 -10.42
C VAL A 66 9.63 2.95 -10.64
N GLY A 67 10.46 3.60 -9.84
CA GLY A 67 10.69 5.05 -9.81
C GLY A 67 9.76 5.80 -8.85
N LYS A 68 8.66 5.21 -8.39
CA LYS A 68 7.67 5.85 -7.51
C LYS A 68 7.99 5.64 -6.03
N VAL A 69 7.47 6.51 -5.18
CA VAL A 69 7.45 6.30 -3.72
C VAL A 69 6.23 5.46 -3.38
N VAL A 70 6.41 4.45 -2.56
CA VAL A 70 5.34 3.53 -2.12
C VAL A 70 5.24 3.62 -0.62
N ASP A 71 4.03 3.88 -0.12
CA ASP A 71 3.74 3.80 1.29
C ASP A 71 3.43 2.35 1.66
N LEU A 72 4.14 1.85 2.66
CA LEU A 72 3.83 0.60 3.34
C LEU A 72 3.15 0.95 4.65
N SER A 73 1.96 0.43 4.83
CA SER A 73 1.13 0.67 6.00
C SER A 73 0.83 -0.61 6.74
N VAL A 74 0.75 -0.51 8.07
CA VAL A 74 0.29 -1.60 8.95
C VAL A 74 -0.88 -1.07 9.75
N ASP A 75 -2.05 -1.69 9.58
CA ASP A 75 -3.33 -1.25 10.16
C ASP A 75 -3.65 0.22 9.85
N GLY A 76 -3.34 0.65 8.62
CA GLY A 76 -3.58 2.00 8.12
C GLY A 76 -2.56 3.06 8.56
N ALA A 77 -1.60 2.72 9.42
CA ALA A 77 -0.50 3.61 9.76
C ALA A 77 0.71 3.36 8.83
N VAL A 78 1.18 4.40 8.14
CA VAL A 78 2.39 4.32 7.29
C VAL A 78 3.60 4.06 8.17
N VAL A 79 4.28 2.93 7.94
CA VAL A 79 5.49 2.52 8.66
C VAL A 79 6.76 2.77 7.85
N ALA A 80 6.66 2.82 6.52
CA ALA A 80 7.78 3.12 5.64
C ALA A 80 7.29 3.71 4.31
N SER A 81 8.07 4.62 3.72
CA SER A 81 7.79 5.22 2.41
C SER A 81 9.00 5.12 1.45
N PRO A 82 9.48 3.90 1.12
CA PRO A 82 10.63 3.74 0.25
C PRO A 82 10.32 4.18 -1.19
N ARG A 83 11.37 4.61 -1.90
CA ARG A 83 11.34 4.74 -3.36
C ARG A 83 11.67 3.38 -3.98
N LEU A 84 10.79 2.89 -4.86
CA LEU A 84 11.08 1.71 -5.66
C LEU A 84 12.14 2.03 -6.70
N VAL A 85 13.32 1.44 -6.58
CA VAL A 85 14.42 1.59 -7.54
C VAL A 85 14.49 0.41 -8.53
N GLU A 86 13.98 -0.74 -8.13
CA GLU A 86 13.89 -1.95 -8.94
C GLU A 86 12.66 -2.80 -8.56
N PRO A 87 12.21 -3.73 -9.41
CA PRO A 87 11.12 -4.66 -9.08
C PRO A 87 11.52 -5.60 -7.92
N ILE A 88 10.60 -5.84 -6.98
CA ILE A 88 10.81 -6.75 -5.85
C ILE A 88 10.19 -8.10 -6.16
N LEU A 89 11.01 -9.07 -6.56
CA LEU A 89 10.55 -10.39 -7.00
C LEU A 89 10.65 -11.48 -5.91
N GLY A 90 11.35 -11.19 -4.80
CA GLY A 90 11.70 -12.18 -3.77
C GLY A 90 10.58 -12.51 -2.78
N GLY A 91 9.49 -11.74 -2.75
CA GLY A 91 8.40 -11.94 -1.79
C GLY A 91 8.77 -11.67 -0.33
N GLU A 92 9.92 -11.02 -0.09
CA GLU A 92 10.37 -10.60 1.23
C GLU A 92 10.70 -9.10 1.19
N VAL A 93 10.41 -8.41 2.29
CA VAL A 93 10.77 -7.00 2.47
C VAL A 93 11.32 -6.78 3.87
N MET A 94 12.39 -5.98 3.94
CA MET A 94 13.01 -5.60 5.20
C MET A 94 12.60 -4.17 5.57
N LEU A 95 12.04 -4.01 6.77
CA LEU A 95 11.72 -2.71 7.35
C LEU A 95 12.82 -2.33 8.32
N SER A 96 13.68 -1.42 7.86
CA SER A 96 14.76 -0.82 8.65
C SER A 96 14.43 0.64 8.95
N GLY A 97 14.95 1.17 10.06
CA GLY A 97 14.79 2.57 10.43
C GLY A 97 14.94 2.81 11.93
N ALA A 98 14.80 4.08 12.31
CA ALA A 98 14.81 4.50 13.71
C ALA A 98 13.45 4.23 14.37
N PHE A 99 13.23 3.00 14.80
CA PHE A 99 12.05 2.64 15.60
C PHE A 99 12.27 2.97 17.07
N ALA A 100 11.20 3.35 17.77
CA ALA A 100 11.26 3.53 19.22
C ALA A 100 11.53 2.18 19.93
N ALA A 101 12.04 2.25 21.16
CA ALA A 101 12.31 1.06 21.96
C ALA A 101 11.04 0.19 22.09
N GLY A 102 11.16 -1.09 21.69
CA GLY A 102 10.05 -2.05 21.74
C GLY A 102 8.96 -1.87 20.68
N GLU A 103 9.03 -0.86 19.81
CA GLU A 103 8.07 -0.67 18.72
C GLU A 103 8.18 -1.78 17.67
N LEU A 104 9.41 -2.08 17.23
CA LEU A 104 9.69 -3.15 16.26
C LEU A 104 9.20 -4.51 16.76
N GLN A 105 9.34 -4.78 18.06
CA GLN A 105 8.88 -6.00 18.73
C GLN A 105 7.34 -6.11 18.68
N ARG A 106 6.64 -5.04 19.06
CA ARG A 106 5.18 -4.99 19.00
C ARG A 106 4.65 -5.15 17.58
N LEU A 107 5.34 -4.56 16.60
CA LEU A 107 4.96 -4.70 15.19
C LEU A 107 5.11 -6.15 14.71
N ALA A 108 6.23 -6.80 15.03
CA ALA A 108 6.49 -8.19 14.67
C ALA A 108 5.46 -9.14 15.29
N GLU A 109 5.12 -8.96 16.56
CA GLU A 109 4.13 -9.77 17.29
C GLU A 109 2.73 -9.61 16.70
N ARG A 110 2.30 -8.38 16.42
CA ARG A 110 0.98 -8.10 15.83
C ARG A 110 0.81 -8.73 14.45
N ILE A 111 1.83 -8.61 13.59
CA ILE A 111 1.80 -9.21 12.25
C ILE A 111 1.84 -10.73 12.35
N SER A 112 2.70 -11.29 13.21
CA SER A 112 2.83 -12.74 13.37
C SER A 112 1.58 -13.39 13.97
N ALA A 113 0.84 -12.67 14.82
CA ALA A 113 -0.45 -13.12 15.35
C ALA A 113 -1.57 -13.14 14.30
N GLY A 114 -1.30 -12.71 13.05
CA GLY A 114 -2.30 -12.62 11.98
C GLY A 114 -3.32 -11.50 12.17
N GLY A 115 -3.11 -10.62 13.17
CA GLY A 115 -4.04 -9.56 13.52
C GLY A 115 -3.82 -8.24 12.77
N ALA A 116 -2.68 -8.10 12.08
CA ALA A 116 -2.33 -6.87 11.38
C ALA A 116 -2.57 -6.97 9.88
N LYS A 117 -3.19 -5.93 9.31
CA LYS A 117 -3.35 -5.75 7.87
C LYS A 117 -2.16 -4.96 7.33
N VAL A 118 -1.35 -5.60 6.49
CA VAL A 118 -0.23 -4.94 5.80
C VAL A 118 -0.69 -4.54 4.40
N THR A 119 -0.48 -3.27 4.02
CA THR A 119 -0.88 -2.76 2.70
C THR A 119 0.22 -1.94 2.07
N VAL A 120 0.29 -1.94 0.74
CA VAL A 120 1.14 -1.05 -0.05
C VAL A 120 0.34 -0.24 -1.03
N GLU A 121 0.69 1.03 -1.17
CA GLU A 121 0.09 1.94 -2.14
C GLU A 121 1.11 2.90 -2.70
N VAL A 122 0.92 3.35 -3.94
CA VAL A 122 1.75 4.42 -4.48
C VAL A 122 1.41 5.68 -3.72
N LYS A 123 2.43 6.31 -3.11
CA LYS A 123 2.25 7.54 -2.35
C LYS A 123 1.62 8.59 -3.27
N ALA A 124 0.47 9.12 -2.86
CA ALA A 124 -0.17 10.20 -3.59
C ALA A 124 0.77 11.42 -3.61
N GLU A 125 1.13 11.89 -4.80
CA GLU A 125 1.79 13.17 -4.96
C GLU A 125 0.77 14.25 -4.58
N GLN A 126 0.97 14.90 -3.43
CA GLN A 126 0.16 16.04 -3.06
C GLN A 126 0.46 17.17 -4.08
N PRO A 127 -0.54 17.65 -4.84
CA PRO A 127 -0.33 18.84 -5.65
C PRO A 127 0.01 20.00 -4.70
N LEU A 128 1.10 20.71 -5.03
CA LEU A 128 1.60 21.89 -4.32
C LEU A 128 0.57 23.03 -4.31
#